data_AF-A0A853GRL3-F1
#
_entry.id   AF-A0A853GRL3-F1
#
_cell.length_a   1.000
_cell.length_b   1.000
_cell.length_c   1.000
_cell.angle_alpha   90.00
_cell.angle_beta   90.00
_cell.angle_gamma   90.00
#
_symmetry.space_group_name_H-M   'P 1'
#
loop_
_entity.id
_entity.type
_entity.pdbx_description
1 polymer ?
#
loop_
_entity_poly.entity_id
_entity_poly.type
_entity_poly.pdbx_seq_one_letter_code
_entity_poly.pdbx_strand_id
1 'polypeptide(L)'
;MTDKFEAEILNAIKPLLVPYLEQSKSHKFDVRPGFIEVICQQDDSDVTGTTILQMSVDHDQKQLQITRLNTPGIMKGLGLGKRLIKEIYISAKAHGYEVFVTNMTPGFYERLTRRGARSCSEEMVQINDATVLA
;
A
#
# COMPACT_ATOMS: atom_id res chain seq x y z
N MET A 1 -2.53 -6.98 -21.77
CA MET A 1 -3.32 -5.73 -21.66
C MET A 1 -3.78 -5.70 -20.22
N THR A 2 -2.88 -5.27 -19.32
CA THR A 2 -2.93 -5.62 -17.89
C THR A 2 -2.24 -4.55 -17.03
N ASP A 3 -2.17 -3.32 -17.53
CA ASP A 3 -1.57 -2.15 -16.88
C ASP A 3 -2.62 -1.13 -16.42
N LYS A 4 -3.87 -1.23 -16.91
CA LYS A 4 -4.93 -0.27 -16.59
C LYS A 4 -5.31 -0.29 -15.10
N PHE A 5 -5.45 -1.46 -14.50
CA PHE A 5 -5.83 -1.59 -13.09
C PHE A 5 -4.74 -1.03 -12.17
N GLU A 6 -3.48 -1.40 -12.40
CA GLU A 6 -2.36 -0.94 -11.60
C GLU A 6 -2.15 0.57 -11.73
N ALA A 7 -2.33 1.11 -12.94
CA ALA A 7 -2.33 2.55 -13.16
C ALA A 7 -3.46 3.26 -12.40
N GLU A 8 -4.66 2.69 -12.33
CA GLU A 8 -5.79 3.21 -11.54
C GLU A 8 -5.51 3.17 -10.04
N ILE A 9 -4.94 2.07 -9.53
CA ILE A 9 -4.47 1.98 -8.14
C ILE A 9 -3.42 3.06 -7.86
N LEU A 10 -2.41 3.19 -8.74
CA LEU A 10 -1.37 4.21 -8.59
C LEU A 10 -1.99 5.62 -8.57
N ASN A 11 -2.90 5.91 -9.50
CA ASN A 11 -3.55 7.22 -9.59
C ASN A 11 -4.36 7.57 -8.33
N ALA A 12 -4.95 6.57 -7.66
CA ALA A 12 -5.66 6.78 -6.40
C ALA A 12 -4.72 7.14 -5.24
N ILE A 13 -3.55 6.49 -5.15
CA ILE A 13 -2.62 6.71 -4.02
C ILE A 13 -1.62 7.84 -4.27
N LYS A 14 -1.32 8.17 -5.52
CA LYS A 14 -0.27 9.13 -5.89
C LYS A 14 -0.50 10.51 -5.25
N PRO A 15 -1.71 11.09 -5.20
CA PRO A 15 -1.96 12.36 -4.51
C PRO A 15 -1.66 12.34 -3.00
N LEU A 16 -1.73 11.16 -2.37
CA LEU A 16 -1.39 11.01 -0.95
C LEU A 16 0.12 10.98 -0.71
N LEU A 17 0.90 10.51 -1.68
CA LEU A 17 2.33 10.29 -1.55
C LEU A 17 3.16 11.47 -2.06
N VAL A 18 2.77 12.05 -3.21
CA VAL A 18 3.51 13.12 -3.90
C VAL A 18 3.92 14.28 -2.99
N PRO A 19 3.06 14.84 -2.12
CA PRO A 19 3.44 15.96 -1.25
C PRO A 19 4.65 15.68 -0.34
N TYR A 20 4.93 14.40 -0.05
CA TYR A 20 6.06 13.97 0.77
C TYR A 20 7.24 13.50 -0.09
N LEU A 21 6.95 12.87 -1.23
CA LEU A 21 7.97 12.38 -2.15
C LEU A 21 8.71 13.52 -2.86
N GLU A 22 8.05 14.65 -3.09
CA GLU A 22 8.68 15.86 -3.65
C GLU A 22 9.68 16.52 -2.69
N GLN A 23 9.60 16.21 -1.39
CA GLN A 23 10.58 16.64 -0.39
C GLN A 23 11.78 15.68 -0.30
N SER A 24 11.72 14.54 -0.98
CA SER A 24 12.79 13.54 -1.00
C SER A 24 13.79 13.85 -2.12
N LYS A 25 15.05 13.45 -1.95
CA LYS A 25 16.11 13.65 -2.97
C LYS A 25 15.74 12.98 -4.31
N SER A 26 15.23 11.76 -4.24
CA SER A 26 14.72 11.04 -5.40
C SER A 26 13.54 10.16 -5.01
N HIS A 27 12.66 9.89 -5.96
CA HIS A 27 11.58 8.94 -5.82
C HIS A 27 11.28 8.26 -7.15
N LYS A 28 10.75 7.04 -7.08
CA LYS A 28 10.35 6.26 -8.25
C LYS A 28 9.02 5.57 -7.97
N PHE A 29 8.14 5.63 -8.97
CA PHE A 29 6.98 4.76 -9.07
C PHE A 29 7.31 3.69 -10.11
N ASP A 30 7.34 2.43 -9.69
CA ASP A 30 7.50 1.28 -10.58
C ASP A 30 6.14 0.61 -10.72
N VAL A 31 5.58 0.64 -11.93
CA VAL A 31 4.28 0.04 -12.23
C VAL A 31 4.44 -0.88 -13.42
N ARG A 32 4.09 -2.15 -13.21
CA ARG A 32 4.20 -3.22 -14.19
C ARG A 32 2.99 -4.15 -14.00
N PRO A 33 2.62 -4.97 -15.00
CA PRO A 33 1.58 -5.97 -14.82
C PRO A 33 1.83 -6.83 -13.57
N GLY A 34 0.86 -6.91 -12.66
CA GLY A 34 0.97 -7.67 -11.43
C GLY A 34 1.75 -7.00 -10.30
N PHE A 35 2.26 -5.78 -10.47
CA PHE A 35 3.20 -5.19 -9.50
C PHE A 35 3.19 -3.66 -9.45
N ILE A 36 3.14 -3.12 -8.24
CA ILE A 36 3.29 -1.69 -7.96
C ILE A 36 4.29 -1.51 -6.83
N GLU A 37 5.27 -0.64 -7.02
CA GLU A 37 6.24 -0.27 -5.99
C GLU A 37 6.51 1.24 -5.99
N VAL A 38 6.66 1.78 -4.78
CA VAL A 38 7.04 3.17 -4.55
C VAL A 38 8.30 3.21 -3.70
N ILE A 39 9.36 3.81 -4.23
CA ILE A 39 10.67 3.94 -3.58
C ILE A 39 10.99 5.42 -3.41
N CYS A 40 11.57 5.80 -2.26
CA CYS A 40 12.15 7.12 -2.06
C CYS A 40 13.55 7.07 -1.46
N GLN A 41 14.38 8.05 -1.76
CA GLN A 41 15.67 8.28 -1.11
C GLN A 41 15.63 9.61 -0.37
N GLN A 42 15.87 9.59 0.95
CA GLN A 42 15.75 10.77 1.81
C GLN A 42 17.05 11.56 1.95
N ASP A 43 18.22 10.92 1.81
CA ASP A 43 19.53 11.53 2.01
C ASP A 43 20.55 11.09 0.94
N ASP A 44 21.79 11.58 1.09
CA ASP A 44 22.91 11.27 0.21
C ASP A 44 23.57 9.90 0.49
N SER A 45 22.98 9.04 1.34
CA SER A 45 23.58 7.74 1.62
C SER A 45 23.61 6.85 0.37
N ASP A 46 24.70 6.10 0.20
CA ASP A 46 24.87 5.09 -0.85
C ASP A 46 23.95 3.86 -0.67
N VAL A 47 23.05 3.89 0.32
CA VAL A 47 22.09 2.83 0.59
C VAL A 47 20.95 2.93 -0.42
N THR A 48 20.57 1.78 -0.97
CA THR A 48 19.42 1.62 -1.87
C THR A 48 18.16 2.24 -1.25
N GLY A 49 17.40 3.00 -2.04
CA GLY A 49 16.22 3.76 -1.58
C GLY A 49 15.24 2.94 -0.74
N THR A 50 14.47 3.62 0.12
CA THR A 50 13.47 2.99 0.99
C THR A 50 12.18 2.72 0.22
N THR A 51 11.75 1.46 0.16
CA THR A 51 10.42 1.09 -0.33
C THR A 51 9.34 1.56 0.65
N ILE A 52 8.51 2.50 0.21
CA ILE A 52 7.35 3.06 0.91
C ILE A 52 6.16 2.11 0.83
N LEU A 53 5.90 1.61 -0.36
CA LEU A 53 4.74 0.77 -0.65
C LEU A 53 5.15 -0.26 -1.68
N GLN A 54 4.73 -1.50 -1.46
CA GLN A 54 4.84 -2.57 -2.44
C GLN A 54 3.53 -3.35 -2.46
N MET A 55 3.06 -3.63 -3.67
CA MET A 55 1.84 -4.40 -3.91
C MET A 55 2.07 -5.42 -5.02
N SER A 56 1.55 -6.62 -4.81
CA SER A 56 1.39 -7.62 -5.87
C SER A 56 -0.08 -7.73 -6.26
N VAL A 57 -0.34 -7.95 -7.55
CA VAL A 57 -1.68 -8.14 -8.10
C VAL A 57 -1.74 -9.50 -8.78
N ASP A 58 -2.66 -10.33 -8.30
CA ASP A 58 -3.05 -11.58 -8.93
C ASP A 58 -4.35 -11.34 -9.70
N HIS A 59 -4.25 -11.21 -11.02
CA HIS A 59 -5.43 -10.96 -11.86
C HIS A 59 -6.33 -12.19 -12.01
N ASP A 60 -5.78 -13.40 -11.88
CA ASP A 60 -6.54 -14.64 -12.04
C ASP A 60 -7.46 -14.84 -10.83
N GLN A 61 -6.94 -14.56 -9.63
CA GLN A 61 -7.70 -14.62 -8.38
C GLN A 61 -8.42 -13.31 -8.03
N LYS A 62 -8.17 -12.24 -8.78
CA LYS A 62 -8.61 -10.86 -8.47
C LYS A 62 -8.22 -10.44 -7.06
N GLN A 63 -6.94 -10.56 -6.73
CA GLN A 63 -6.42 -10.18 -5.42
C GLN A 63 -5.32 -9.15 -5.56
N LEU A 64 -5.35 -8.15 -4.68
CA LEU A 64 -4.25 -7.21 -4.48
C LEU A 64 -3.70 -7.42 -3.06
N GLN A 65 -2.40 -7.66 -2.96
CA GLN A 65 -1.72 -7.84 -1.68
C GLN A 65 -0.78 -6.66 -1.43
N ILE A 66 -0.99 -5.96 -0.33
CA ILE A 66 -0.04 -4.96 0.19
C ILE A 66 1.03 -5.72 0.97
N THR A 67 2.18 -5.94 0.34
CA THR A 67 3.30 -6.74 0.88
C THR A 67 4.30 -5.91 1.68
N ARG A 68 4.27 -4.58 1.53
CA ARG A 68 5.09 -3.65 2.29
C ARG A 68 4.40 -2.31 2.40
N LEU A 69 4.37 -1.76 3.61
CA LEU A 69 3.86 -0.41 3.88
C LEU A 69 4.72 0.26 4.96
N ASN A 70 5.61 1.14 4.52
CA ASN A 70 6.53 1.89 5.37
C ASN A 70 6.20 3.38 5.32
N THR A 71 6.31 4.05 6.46
CA THR A 71 6.19 5.51 6.57
C THR A 71 7.49 6.05 7.16
N PRO A 72 8.48 6.42 6.33
CA PRO A 72 9.75 6.95 6.81
C PRO A 72 9.59 8.38 7.33
N GLY A 73 10.50 8.78 8.23
CA GLY A 73 10.65 10.12 8.82
C GLY A 73 9.44 11.06 8.71
N ILE A 74 9.46 11.89 7.67
CA ILE A 74 8.47 12.95 7.37
C ILE A 74 7.02 12.47 7.20
N MET A 75 6.80 11.18 6.94
CA MET A 75 5.48 10.58 6.75
C MET A 75 4.93 9.95 8.05
N LYS A 76 5.71 9.90 9.13
CA LYS A 76 5.29 9.29 10.41
C LYS A 76 4.24 10.14 11.11
N GLY A 77 3.30 9.48 11.79
CA GLY A 77 2.28 10.15 12.61
C GLY A 77 1.12 10.79 11.82
N LEU A 78 1.17 10.82 10.49
CA LEU A 78 0.16 11.50 9.66
C LEU A 78 -1.06 10.64 9.30
N GLY A 79 -1.16 9.44 9.87
CA GLY A 79 -2.19 8.47 9.51
C GLY A 79 -2.11 7.98 8.04
N LEU A 80 -0.99 8.25 7.36
CA LEU A 80 -0.84 8.01 5.92
C LEU A 80 -1.06 6.55 5.54
N GLY A 81 -0.55 5.60 6.34
CA GLY A 81 -0.74 4.17 6.08
C GLY A 81 -2.23 3.75 6.00
N LYS A 82 -3.08 4.28 6.91
CA LYS A 82 -4.53 3.99 6.86
C LYS A 82 -5.19 4.60 5.63
N ARG A 83 -4.83 5.84 5.30
CA ARG A 83 -5.36 6.55 4.11
C ARG A 83 -4.97 5.82 2.82
N LEU A 84 -3.73 5.35 2.72
CA LEU A 84 -3.27 4.54 1.60
C LEU A 84 -4.07 3.25 1.49
N ILE A 85 -4.18 2.48 2.57
CA ILE A 85 -4.97 1.23 2.56
C ILE A 85 -6.42 1.51 2.14
N LYS A 86 -7.00 2.63 2.59
CA LYS A 86 -8.37 3.03 2.23
C LYS A 86 -8.52 3.30 0.73
N GLU A 87 -7.66 4.13 0.15
CA GLU A 87 -7.74 4.44 -1.29
C GLU A 87 -7.46 3.20 -2.16
N ILE A 88 -6.52 2.34 -1.74
CA ILE A 88 -6.26 1.05 -2.39
C ILE A 88 -7.51 0.18 -2.33
N TYR A 89 -8.14 0.06 -1.16
CA TYR A 89 -9.35 -0.74 -0.98
C TYR A 89 -10.51 -0.25 -1.84
N ILE A 90 -10.80 1.06 -1.81
CA ILE A 90 -11.90 1.64 -2.59
C ILE A 90 -11.69 1.40 -4.09
N SER A 91 -10.49 1.67 -4.58
CA SER A 91 -10.15 1.47 -5.99
C SER A 91 -10.19 -0.01 -6.37
N ALA A 92 -9.51 -0.89 -5.63
CA ALA A 92 -9.52 -2.33 -5.89
C ALA A 92 -10.94 -2.93 -5.88
N LYS A 93 -11.76 -2.56 -4.89
CA LYS A 93 -13.14 -3.04 -4.77
C LYS A 93 -14.01 -2.64 -5.95
N ALA A 94 -13.84 -1.43 -6.49
CA ALA A 94 -14.58 -0.98 -7.67
C ALA A 94 -14.36 -1.87 -8.91
N HIS A 95 -13.22 -2.58 -8.97
CA HIS A 95 -12.88 -3.53 -10.02
C HIS A 95 -13.15 -4.99 -9.62
N GLY A 96 -13.74 -5.22 -8.44
CA GLY A 96 -14.03 -6.55 -7.90
C GLY A 96 -12.81 -7.29 -7.38
N TYR A 97 -11.75 -6.58 -6.99
CA TYR A 97 -10.57 -7.18 -6.36
C TYR A 97 -10.72 -7.22 -4.85
N GLU A 98 -10.28 -8.33 -4.24
CA GLU A 98 -10.08 -8.42 -2.80
C GLU A 98 -8.73 -7.81 -2.42
N VAL A 99 -8.66 -7.19 -1.23
CA VAL A 99 -7.43 -6.56 -0.74
C VAL A 99 -6.94 -7.24 0.52
N PHE A 100 -5.67 -7.62 0.52
CA PHE A 100 -4.99 -8.22 1.64
C PHE A 100 -3.81 -7.35 2.08
N VAL A 101 -3.50 -7.37 3.36
CA VAL A 101 -2.24 -6.85 3.88
C VAL A 101 -1.47 -8.02 4.45
N THR A 102 -0.20 -8.14 4.06
CA THR A 102 0.71 -9.23 4.45
C THR A 102 2.02 -8.66 5.00
N ASN A 103 2.88 -9.54 5.53
CA ASN A 103 4.24 -9.18 6.02
C ASN A 103 4.23 -8.01 7.01
N MET A 104 3.27 -8.02 7.93
CA MET A 104 3.07 -6.96 8.90
C MET A 104 3.84 -7.23 10.20
N THR A 105 4.17 -6.17 10.92
CA THR A 105 4.57 -6.32 12.33
C THR A 105 3.37 -6.81 13.17
N PRO A 106 3.58 -7.57 14.26
CA PRO A 106 2.48 -8.04 15.12
C PRO A 106 1.58 -6.91 15.61
N GLY A 107 2.17 -5.78 16.02
CA GLY A 107 1.40 -4.62 16.46
C GLY A 107 0.56 -3.99 15.33
N PHE A 108 0.97 -4.09 14.07
CA PHE A 108 0.15 -3.62 12.96
C PHE A 108 -1.00 -4.57 12.64
N TYR A 109 -0.74 -5.88 12.66
CA TYR A 109 -1.76 -6.91 12.53
C TYR A 109 -2.87 -6.75 13.59
N GLU A 110 -2.50 -6.60 14.87
CA GLU A 110 -3.46 -6.39 15.96
C GLU A 110 -4.32 -5.13 15.75
N ARG A 111 -3.71 -4.04 15.25
CA ARG A 111 -4.45 -2.81 14.99
C ARG A 111 -5.47 -2.95 13.87
N LEU A 112 -5.14 -3.69 12.79
CA LEU A 112 -6.06 -3.89 11.68
C LEU A 112 -7.21 -4.82 12.07
N THR A 113 -6.92 -5.92 12.76
CA THR A 113 -7.94 -6.85 13.27
C THR A 113 -8.89 -6.17 14.26
N ARG A 114 -8.39 -5.39 15.22
CA ARG A 114 -9.22 -4.57 16.13
C ARG A 114 -10.09 -3.54 15.39
N ARG A 115 -9.73 -3.18 14.16
CA ARG A 115 -10.48 -2.28 13.30
C ARG A 115 -11.48 -2.99 12.40
N GLY A 116 -11.63 -4.31 12.47
CA GLY A 116 -12.61 -5.06 11.68
C GLY A 116 -12.03 -5.71 10.41
N ALA A 117 -10.71 -5.66 10.20
CA ALA A 117 -10.09 -6.48 9.16
C ALA A 117 -10.25 -7.96 9.52
N ARG A 118 -10.59 -8.80 8.52
CA ARG A 118 -10.76 -10.25 8.73
C ARG A 118 -9.38 -10.91 8.76
N SER A 119 -9.06 -11.63 9.84
CA SER A 119 -7.87 -12.48 9.86
C SER A 119 -8.03 -13.63 8.85
N CYS A 120 -7.02 -13.83 8.02
CA CYS A 120 -6.93 -14.98 7.10
C CYS A 120 -5.83 -15.96 7.55
N SER A 121 -4.78 -15.45 8.18
CA SER A 121 -3.71 -16.21 8.84
C SER A 121 -3.04 -15.34 9.91
N GLU A 122 -2.00 -15.85 10.58
CA GLU A 122 -1.23 -15.10 11.58
C GLU A 122 -0.52 -13.85 11.02
N GLU A 123 -0.27 -13.81 9.70
CA GLU A 123 0.49 -12.74 9.04
C GLU A 123 -0.33 -12.01 7.96
N MET A 124 -1.59 -12.39 7.77
CA MET A 124 -2.44 -11.86 6.71
C MET A 124 -3.83 -11.46 7.23
N VAL A 125 -4.24 -10.26 6.86
CA VAL A 125 -5.62 -9.80 7.04
C VAL A 125 -6.22 -9.37 5.71
N GLN A 126 -7.52 -9.58 5.55
CA GLN A 126 -8.31 -9.02 4.48
C GLN A 126 -8.93 -7.70 4.92
N ILE A 127 -8.80 -6.67 4.09
CA ILE A 127 -9.50 -5.41 4.23
C ILE A 127 -10.89 -5.54 3.59
N ASN A 128 -11.91 -5.13 4.33
CA ASN A 128 -13.32 -5.27 3.94
C ASN A 128 -14.14 -4.05 4.42
N ASP A 129 -15.44 -4.07 4.14
CA ASP A 129 -16.36 -2.97 4.50
C ASP A 129 -16.49 -2.73 6.01
N ALA A 130 -16.18 -3.74 6.84
CA ALA A 130 -16.17 -3.59 8.30
C ALA A 130 -14.86 -2.95 8.81
N THR A 131 -13.84 -2.81 7.96
CA THR A 131 -12.53 -2.30 8.36
C THR A 131 -12.54 -0.77 8.50
N VAL A 132 -12.38 -0.28 9.74
CA VAL A 132 -12.38 1.15 10.07
C VAL A 132 -11.01 1.79 9.76
N LEU A 133 -10.92 2.43 8.59
CA LEU A 133 -9.70 3.10 8.08
C LEU A 133 -9.70 4.64 8.25
N ALA A 134 -10.68 5.20 8.98
CA ALA A 134 -10.69 6.59 9.43
C ALA A 134 -9.69 6.83 10.57
#